data_AF-A0AA42DL82-F1
#
_entry.id   AF-A0AA42DL82-F1
#
_cell.length_a   1.000
_cell.length_b   1.000
_cell.length_c   1.000
_cell.angle_alpha   90.00
_cell.angle_beta   90.00
_cell.angle_gamma   90.00
#
_symmetry.space_group_name_H-M   'P 1'
#
loop_
_entity.id
_entity.type
_entity.pdbx_description
1 polymer ?
#
loop_
_entity_poly.entity_id
_entity_poly.type
_entity_poly.pdbx_seq_one_letter_code
_entity_poly.pdbx_strand_id
1 'polypeptide(L)'
;MKKKIAVILLALSAIGLSGCTQQLDQVNPLEEQVTTLQKENENLAKQVESLTKQIDELMEQNTKLQEEIQVLDEDQYTLYTRDVDSWEIVELETISLSKDETIKEKLQQIANEISKTCFENLEIKVEEIKTIGNKEIATINLKDNEEELNWMSNYFQGSTGAGVTLTILEESLLQRKSNYPWIDGIELVYNGETLSSSHIELGNILYR
;
A
#
# COMPACT_ATOMS: atom_id res chain seq x y z
N MET A 1 -10.06 -48.49 -5.08
CA MET A 1 -9.02 -49.39 -4.54
C MET A 1 -9.40 -49.75 -3.12
N LYS A 2 -9.70 -51.04 -2.89
CA LYS A 2 -10.20 -51.59 -1.62
C LYS A 2 -9.01 -51.84 -0.68
N LYS A 3 -9.06 -51.36 0.57
CA LYS A 3 -8.28 -51.98 1.67
C LYS A 3 -9.26 -52.60 2.66
N LYS A 4 -9.19 -53.93 2.69
CA LYS A 4 -9.99 -54.86 3.49
C LYS A 4 -9.44 -54.85 4.91
N ILE A 5 -10.29 -54.63 5.92
CA ILE A 5 -9.98 -55.00 7.30
C ILE A 5 -10.64 -56.36 7.53
N ALA A 6 -9.82 -57.33 7.90
CA ALA A 6 -10.17 -58.72 8.06
C ALA A 6 -10.94 -58.95 9.37
N VAL A 7 -12.12 -59.57 9.26
CA VAL A 7 -12.87 -60.12 10.39
C VAL A 7 -12.44 -61.57 10.54
N ILE A 8 -11.79 -61.90 11.66
CA ILE A 8 -11.51 -63.27 12.08
C ILE A 8 -12.22 -63.48 13.42
N LEU A 9 -13.22 -64.38 13.43
CA LEU A 9 -13.35 -65.54 14.33
C LEU A 9 -14.83 -65.95 14.45
N LEU A 10 -15.17 -67.10 13.88
CA LEU A 10 -16.30 -67.91 14.31
C LEU A 10 -15.80 -69.35 14.45
N ALA A 11 -15.50 -69.74 15.68
CA ALA A 11 -15.34 -71.12 16.08
C ALA A 11 -16.34 -71.40 17.21
N LEU A 12 -17.54 -71.83 16.82
CA LEU A 12 -18.54 -72.40 17.71
C LEU A 12 -18.32 -73.92 17.74
N SER A 13 -17.79 -74.43 18.85
CA SER A 13 -17.99 -75.83 19.24
C SER A 13 -18.25 -75.93 20.74
N ALA A 14 -19.55 -76.01 21.02
CA ALA A 14 -20.26 -76.70 22.09
C ALA A 14 -19.52 -77.20 23.35
N ILE A 15 -20.00 -76.66 24.48
CA ILE A 15 -20.38 -77.29 25.76
C ILE A 15 -19.28 -77.62 26.77
N GLY A 16 -19.36 -76.94 27.92
CA GLY A 16 -18.76 -77.31 29.18
C GLY A 16 -18.97 -76.24 30.26
N LEU A 17 -20.04 -76.37 31.04
CA LEU A 17 -20.44 -75.48 32.13
C LEU A 17 -19.35 -75.33 33.21
N SER A 18 -18.82 -74.11 33.41
CA SER A 18 -18.56 -73.42 34.68
C SER A 18 -17.56 -72.28 34.44
N GLY A 19 -18.00 -71.03 34.54
CA GLY A 19 -17.08 -69.89 34.48
C GLY A 19 -17.54 -68.61 33.78
N CYS A 20 -18.83 -68.39 33.51
CA CYS A 20 -19.33 -67.06 33.12
C CYS A 20 -19.73 -66.25 34.36
N THR A 21 -18.78 -65.98 35.24
CA THR A 21 -18.95 -64.98 36.31
C THR A 21 -17.75 -64.05 36.45
N GLN A 22 -16.62 -64.33 35.80
CA GLN A 22 -15.42 -63.47 35.84
C GLN A 22 -15.34 -62.45 34.70
N GLN A 23 -16.14 -62.60 33.63
CA GLN A 23 -16.14 -61.67 32.50
C GLN A 23 -17.10 -60.48 32.67
N LEU A 24 -18.19 -60.61 33.43
CA LEU A 24 -19.15 -59.52 33.65
C LEU A 24 -18.60 -58.41 34.58
N ASP A 25 -17.74 -58.77 35.54
CA ASP A 25 -17.16 -57.81 36.50
C ASP A 25 -16.10 -56.89 35.87
N GLN A 26 -15.49 -57.29 34.73
CA GLN A 26 -14.56 -56.43 33.98
C GLN A 26 -15.26 -55.56 32.92
N VAL A 27 -16.47 -55.90 32.48
CA VAL A 27 -17.17 -55.17 31.41
C VAL A 27 -17.76 -53.84 31.92
N ASN A 28 -18.31 -53.82 33.13
CA ASN A 28 -18.85 -52.61 33.77
C ASN A 28 -17.84 -51.44 33.90
N PRO A 29 -16.60 -51.65 34.41
CA PRO A 29 -15.62 -50.57 34.51
C PRO A 29 -15.06 -50.11 33.16
N LEU A 30 -15.08 -50.96 32.12
CA LEU A 30 -14.71 -50.55 30.76
C LEU A 30 -15.79 -49.68 30.11
N GLU A 31 -17.07 -49.97 30.34
CA GLU A 31 -18.19 -49.18 29.81
C GLU A 31 -18.25 -47.77 30.45
N GLU A 32 -17.92 -47.68 31.74
CA GLU A 32 -17.77 -46.39 32.45
C GLU A 32 -16.57 -45.57 31.94
N GLN A 33 -15.46 -46.23 31.58
CA GLN A 33 -14.32 -45.55 30.92
C GLN A 33 -14.68 -45.05 29.52
N VAL A 34 -15.38 -45.84 28.71
CA VAL A 34 -15.79 -45.45 27.35
C VAL A 34 -16.72 -44.23 27.39
N THR A 35 -17.70 -44.22 28.29
CA THR A 35 -18.62 -43.09 28.46
C THR A 35 -17.90 -41.83 28.95
N THR A 36 -16.92 -41.97 29.86
CA THR A 36 -16.08 -40.85 30.31
C THR A 36 -15.23 -40.29 29.16
N LEU A 37 -14.57 -41.15 28.39
CA LEU A 37 -13.77 -40.74 27.23
C LEU A 37 -14.60 -40.09 26.12
N GLN A 38 -15.84 -40.55 25.90
CA GLN A 38 -16.76 -39.90 24.95
C GLN A 38 -17.08 -38.47 25.40
N LYS A 39 -17.38 -38.27 26.68
CA LYS A 39 -17.68 -36.95 27.24
C LYS A 39 -16.47 -36.01 27.18
N GLU A 40 -15.27 -36.53 27.44
CA GLU A 40 -14.03 -35.77 27.27
C GLU A 40 -13.78 -35.39 25.81
N ASN A 41 -13.99 -36.31 24.86
CA ASN A 41 -13.86 -36.02 23.43
C ASN A 41 -14.86 -34.97 22.96
N GLU A 42 -16.11 -35.01 23.43
CA GLU A 42 -17.10 -33.98 23.13
C GLU A 42 -16.70 -32.62 23.71
N ASN A 43 -16.12 -32.59 24.91
CA ASN A 43 -15.63 -31.36 25.52
C ASN A 43 -14.40 -30.80 24.78
N LEU A 44 -13.45 -31.67 24.42
CA LEU A 44 -12.29 -31.30 23.61
C LEU A 44 -12.71 -30.78 22.24
N ALA A 45 -13.71 -31.40 21.59
CA ALA A 45 -14.24 -30.92 20.32
C ALA A 45 -14.79 -29.49 20.42
N LYS A 46 -15.52 -29.19 21.49
CA LYS A 46 -16.02 -27.82 21.77
C LYS A 46 -14.88 -26.83 22.03
N GLN A 47 -13.84 -27.25 22.75
CA GLN A 47 -12.66 -26.42 22.97
C GLN A 47 -11.92 -26.13 21.67
N VAL A 48 -11.74 -27.13 20.82
CA VAL A 48 -11.13 -26.97 19.48
C VAL A 48 -11.95 -26.01 18.62
N GLU A 49 -13.28 -26.13 18.61
CA GLU A 49 -14.16 -25.21 17.90
C GLU A 49 -14.02 -23.77 18.41
N SER A 50 -14.02 -23.58 19.74
CA SER A 50 -13.85 -22.27 20.35
C SER A 50 -12.47 -21.64 20.06
N LEU A 51 -11.41 -22.44 20.12
CA LEU A 51 -10.05 -21.98 19.83
C LEU A 51 -9.88 -21.65 18.34
N THR A 52 -10.48 -22.43 17.45
CA THR A 52 -10.47 -22.15 16.01
C THR A 52 -11.12 -20.79 15.73
N LYS A 53 -12.27 -20.51 16.34
CA LYS A 53 -12.94 -19.22 16.22
C LYS A 53 -12.08 -18.06 16.74
N GLN A 54 -11.39 -18.25 17.87
CA GLN A 54 -10.46 -17.22 18.40
C GLN A 54 -9.28 -16.97 17.46
N ILE A 55 -8.76 -18.01 16.79
CA ILE A 55 -7.69 -17.87 15.80
C ILE A 55 -8.19 -17.03 14.62
N ASP A 56 -9.38 -17.32 14.10
CA ASP A 56 -9.96 -16.58 12.96
C ASP A 56 -10.16 -15.09 13.32
N GLU A 57 -10.69 -14.81 14.52
CA GLU A 57 -10.87 -13.43 15.02
C GLU A 57 -9.52 -12.69 15.18
N LEU A 58 -8.50 -13.35 15.72
CA LEU A 58 -7.15 -12.77 15.87
C LEU A 58 -6.47 -12.55 14.51
N MET A 59 -6.69 -13.42 13.54
CA MET A 59 -6.19 -13.23 12.18
C MET A 59 -6.81 -12.00 11.53
N GLU A 60 -8.12 -11.82 11.65
CA GLU A 60 -8.81 -10.64 11.13
C GLU A 60 -8.30 -9.35 11.78
N GLN A 61 -8.11 -9.36 13.10
CA GLN A 61 -7.54 -8.22 13.83
C GLN A 61 -6.11 -7.90 13.39
N ASN A 62 -5.27 -8.91 13.20
CA ASN A 62 -3.90 -8.71 12.72
C ASN A 62 -3.85 -8.09 11.32
N THR A 63 -4.72 -8.51 10.40
CA THR A 63 -4.79 -7.91 9.06
C THR A 63 -5.15 -6.43 9.14
N LYS A 64 -6.17 -6.06 9.94
CA LYS A 64 -6.56 -4.65 10.13
C LYS A 64 -5.44 -3.81 10.75
N LEU A 65 -4.75 -4.36 11.76
CA LEU A 65 -3.61 -3.66 12.38
C LEU A 65 -2.45 -3.48 11.40
N GLN A 66 -2.20 -4.45 10.51
CA GLN A 66 -1.17 -4.30 9.47
C GLN A 66 -1.53 -3.19 8.47
N GLU A 67 -2.79 -3.08 8.06
CA GLU A 67 -3.27 -1.99 7.20
C GLU A 67 -3.15 -0.62 7.92
N GLU A 68 -3.53 -0.54 9.19
CA GLU A 68 -3.39 0.69 9.99
C GLU A 68 -1.92 1.12 10.14
N ILE A 69 -1.01 0.16 10.37
CA ILE A 69 0.44 0.44 10.46
C ILE A 69 0.96 0.98 9.13
N GLN A 70 0.53 0.41 8.00
CA GLN A 70 0.96 0.87 6.68
C GLN A 70 0.53 2.32 6.42
N VAL A 71 -0.73 2.67 6.74
CA VAL A 71 -1.22 4.05 6.60
C VAL A 71 -0.47 5.02 7.53
N LEU A 72 -0.10 4.58 8.73
CA LEU A 72 0.71 5.39 9.65
C LEU A 72 2.16 5.58 9.16
N ASP A 73 2.62 4.79 8.19
CA ASP A 73 3.98 4.85 7.65
C ASP A 73 4.09 5.64 6.34
N GLU A 74 3.00 6.28 5.93
CA GLU A 74 2.94 7.09 4.72
C GLU A 74 2.71 8.58 5.05
N ASP A 75 3.37 9.45 4.29
CA ASP A 75 3.10 10.88 4.24
C ASP A 75 2.15 11.16 3.07
N GLN A 76 1.20 12.06 3.26
CA GLN A 76 0.24 12.45 2.22
C GLN A 76 0.63 13.78 1.56
N TYR A 77 0.73 13.78 0.24
CA TYR A 77 1.07 14.95 -0.57
C TYR A 77 -0.06 15.26 -1.55
N THR A 78 -0.34 16.55 -1.77
CA THR A 78 -1.46 16.97 -2.61
C THR A 78 -0.94 17.50 -3.93
N LEU A 79 -1.48 17.00 -5.03
CA LEU A 79 -1.29 17.57 -6.35
C LEU A 79 -2.31 18.69 -6.54
N TYR A 80 -1.88 19.77 -7.16
CA TYR A 80 -2.68 20.96 -7.39
C TYR A 80 -2.82 21.23 -8.87
N THR A 81 -3.91 21.89 -9.21
CA THR A 81 -4.17 22.46 -10.53
C THR A 81 -4.79 23.85 -10.35
N ARG A 82 -5.29 24.40 -11.44
CA ARG A 82 -5.93 25.69 -11.43
C ARG A 82 -7.15 25.73 -12.29
N ASP A 83 -8.18 26.37 -11.76
CA ASP A 83 -9.39 26.62 -12.51
C ASP A 83 -9.16 27.75 -13.53
N VAL A 84 -9.50 27.49 -14.79
CA VAL A 84 -9.21 28.40 -15.91
C VAL A 84 -10.10 29.64 -15.94
N ASP A 85 -11.27 29.58 -15.28
CA ASP A 85 -12.24 30.67 -15.27
C ASP A 85 -12.03 31.61 -14.07
N SER A 86 -11.84 31.04 -12.88
CA SER A 86 -11.67 31.76 -11.61
C SER A 86 -10.22 32.05 -11.25
N TRP A 87 -9.24 31.38 -11.88
CA TRP A 87 -7.82 31.41 -11.52
C TRP A 87 -7.49 30.87 -10.11
N GLU A 88 -8.44 30.24 -9.42
CA GLU A 88 -8.22 29.64 -8.11
C GLU A 88 -7.38 28.36 -8.20
N ILE A 89 -6.47 28.16 -7.23
CA ILE A 89 -5.71 26.92 -7.08
C ILE A 89 -6.62 25.87 -6.45
N VAL A 90 -6.76 24.73 -7.12
CA VAL A 90 -7.66 23.63 -6.75
C VAL A 90 -6.85 22.38 -6.47
N GLU A 91 -7.28 21.59 -5.49
CA GLU A 91 -6.70 20.27 -5.21
C GLU A 91 -7.15 19.27 -6.29
N LEU A 92 -6.17 18.59 -6.89
CA LEU A 92 -6.40 17.61 -7.95
C LEU A 92 -6.52 16.21 -7.37
N GLU A 93 -5.51 15.79 -6.60
CA GLU A 93 -5.40 14.44 -6.05
C GLU A 93 -4.51 14.44 -4.81
N THR A 94 -4.68 13.46 -3.92
CA THR A 94 -3.74 13.19 -2.83
C THR A 94 -3.02 11.88 -3.08
N ILE A 95 -1.70 11.89 -2.97
CA ILE A 95 -0.85 10.71 -3.09
C ILE A 95 -0.24 10.38 -1.72
N SER A 96 -0.11 9.09 -1.44
CA SER A 96 0.59 8.59 -0.25
C SER A 96 1.97 8.09 -0.62
N LEU A 97 3.01 8.53 0.09
CA LEU A 97 4.40 8.13 -0.13
C LEU A 97 5.01 7.60 1.16
N SER A 98 5.88 6.59 1.07
CA SER A 98 6.48 5.96 2.26
C SER A 98 7.41 6.92 3.00
N LYS A 99 7.35 6.93 4.33
CA LYS A 99 8.20 7.79 5.16
C LYS A 99 9.69 7.50 5.03
N ASP A 100 10.05 6.25 4.72
CA ASP A 100 11.44 5.78 4.61
C ASP A 100 12.15 6.27 3.35
N GLU A 101 11.42 6.80 2.37
CA GLU A 101 11.98 7.30 1.12
C GLU A 101 12.67 8.65 1.30
N THR A 102 13.75 8.86 0.54
CA THR A 102 14.43 10.15 0.52
C THR A 102 13.54 11.22 -0.12
N ILE A 103 13.78 12.49 0.21
CA ILE A 103 13.04 13.61 -0.39
C ILE A 103 13.16 13.62 -1.92
N LYS A 104 14.33 13.23 -2.47
CA LYS A 104 14.51 13.14 -3.92
C LYS A 104 13.61 12.06 -4.55
N GLU A 105 13.50 10.90 -3.92
CA GLU A 105 12.64 9.81 -4.40
C GLU A 105 11.17 10.19 -4.32
N LYS A 106 10.74 10.78 -3.19
CA LYS A 106 9.37 11.30 -3.02
C LYS A 106 9.04 12.36 -4.07
N LEU A 107 9.94 13.32 -4.29
CA LEU A 107 9.76 14.37 -5.29
C LEU A 107 9.71 13.81 -6.71
N GLN A 108 10.52 12.79 -7.03
CA GLN A 108 10.46 12.13 -8.33
C GLN A 108 9.14 11.37 -8.52
N GLN A 109 8.58 10.76 -7.47
CA GLN A 109 7.27 10.13 -7.54
C GLN A 109 6.14 11.15 -7.76
N ILE A 110 6.16 12.27 -7.04
CA ILE A 110 5.24 13.40 -7.30
C ILE A 110 5.36 13.86 -8.75
N ALA A 111 6.59 14.08 -9.24
CA ALA A 111 6.85 14.48 -10.61
C ALA A 111 6.30 13.48 -11.64
N ASN A 112 6.48 12.18 -11.38
CA ASN A 112 5.95 11.12 -12.25
C ASN A 112 4.41 11.09 -12.26
N GLU A 113 3.76 11.26 -11.11
CA GLU A 113 2.30 11.27 -11.05
C GLU A 113 1.72 12.51 -11.72
N ILE A 114 2.33 13.69 -11.54
CA ILE A 114 2.00 14.91 -12.28
C ILE A 114 2.14 14.67 -13.79
N SER A 115 3.27 14.11 -14.23
CA SER A 115 3.54 13.81 -15.63
C SER A 115 2.47 12.91 -16.25
N LYS A 116 2.12 11.83 -15.54
CA LYS A 116 1.10 10.86 -15.95
C LYS A 116 -0.30 11.48 -15.99
N THR A 117 -0.69 12.24 -14.98
CA THR A 117 -2.06 12.73 -14.80
C THR A 117 -2.33 14.01 -15.57
N CYS A 118 -1.32 14.86 -15.78
CA CYS A 118 -1.50 16.19 -16.37
C CYS A 118 -0.81 16.38 -17.72
N PHE A 119 0.23 15.59 -18.05
CA PHE A 119 1.14 15.92 -19.15
C PHE A 119 1.45 14.75 -20.09
N GLU A 120 0.52 13.80 -20.24
CA GLU A 120 0.63 12.69 -21.20
C GLU A 120 1.96 11.90 -21.09
N ASN A 121 2.50 11.81 -19.86
CA ASN A 121 3.78 11.18 -19.55
C ASN A 121 5.03 11.90 -20.11
N LEU A 122 4.97 13.21 -20.40
CA LEU A 122 6.17 14.01 -20.65
C LEU A 122 7.09 14.02 -19.43
N GLU A 123 8.38 13.75 -19.63
CA GLU A 123 9.31 13.53 -18.53
C GLU A 123 9.51 14.80 -17.68
N ILE A 124 9.33 14.64 -16.37
CA ILE A 124 9.69 15.61 -15.34
C ILE A 124 10.76 14.95 -14.47
N LYS A 125 12.01 15.35 -14.64
CA LYS A 125 13.14 14.69 -13.97
C LYS A 125 13.69 15.53 -12.82
N VAL A 126 13.78 14.95 -11.64
CA VAL A 126 14.49 15.53 -10.50
C VAL A 126 15.99 15.26 -10.68
N GLU A 127 16.73 16.23 -11.21
CA GLU A 127 18.15 16.05 -11.52
C GLU A 127 18.97 15.94 -10.24
N GLU A 128 18.81 16.90 -9.33
CA GLU A 128 19.55 16.96 -8.08
C GLU A 128 18.86 17.81 -7.02
N ILE A 129 19.30 17.65 -5.77
CA ILE A 129 18.99 18.54 -4.65
C ILE A 129 20.31 19.09 -4.14
N LYS A 130 20.44 20.42 -4.14
CA LYS A 130 21.63 21.15 -3.70
C LYS A 130 21.31 22.00 -2.48
N THR A 131 22.27 22.10 -1.57
CA THR A 131 22.18 23.06 -0.47
C THR A 131 22.76 24.41 -0.91
N ILE A 132 21.94 25.44 -0.93
CA ILE A 132 22.35 26.82 -1.21
C ILE A 132 22.16 27.63 0.08
N GLY A 133 23.26 27.96 0.75
CA GLY A 133 23.22 28.51 2.10
C GLY A 133 22.75 27.46 3.10
N ASN A 134 21.56 27.66 3.68
CA ASN A 134 20.91 26.72 4.59
C ASN A 134 19.61 26.12 4.02
N LYS A 135 19.40 26.26 2.71
CA LYS A 135 18.18 25.84 2.03
C LYS A 135 18.45 24.70 1.06
N GLU A 136 17.57 23.71 1.02
CA GLU A 136 17.60 22.61 0.05
C GLU A 136 16.78 22.95 -1.19
N ILE A 137 17.43 23.00 -2.34
CA ILE A 137 16.85 23.41 -3.62
C ILE A 137 16.94 22.26 -4.61
N ALA A 138 15.81 21.84 -5.17
CA ALA A 138 15.76 20.80 -6.20
C ALA A 138 15.75 21.40 -7.60
N THR A 139 16.63 20.93 -8.48
CA THR A 139 16.57 21.27 -9.91
C THR A 139 15.72 20.23 -10.64
N ILE A 140 14.67 20.69 -11.31
CA ILE A 140 13.68 19.87 -11.99
C ILE A 140 13.73 20.18 -13.49
N ASN A 141 14.01 19.15 -14.28
CA ASN A 141 14.18 19.27 -15.72
C ASN A 141 12.94 18.75 -16.45
N LEU A 142 12.25 19.65 -17.15
CA LEU A 142 11.16 19.34 -18.06
C LEU A 142 11.77 18.95 -19.40
N LYS A 143 11.56 17.70 -19.83
CA LYS A 143 12.12 17.21 -21.08
C LYS A 143 11.05 16.91 -22.10
N ASP A 144 11.32 17.29 -23.34
CA ASP A 144 10.50 16.88 -24.47
C ASP A 144 10.71 15.42 -24.80
N ASN A 145 9.73 14.86 -25.50
CA ASN A 145 9.90 13.61 -26.20
C ASN A 145 10.43 13.87 -27.62
N GLU A 146 11.23 12.95 -28.16
CA GLU A 146 11.79 13.04 -29.51
C GLU A 146 10.70 12.91 -30.61
N GLU A 147 9.50 12.43 -30.26
CA GLU A 147 8.42 12.07 -31.19
C GLU A 147 7.14 12.93 -31.02
N GLU A 148 7.21 14.22 -31.38
CA GLU A 148 6.06 15.16 -31.54
C GLU A 148 5.54 15.87 -30.28
N LEU A 149 5.49 15.22 -29.11
CA LEU A 149 5.04 15.85 -27.85
C LEU A 149 6.15 16.71 -27.24
N ASN A 150 5.93 18.02 -27.13
CA ASN A 150 6.84 18.94 -26.47
C ASN A 150 6.11 19.90 -25.53
N TRP A 151 6.79 20.31 -24.46
CA TRP A 151 6.21 21.17 -23.42
C TRP A 151 5.72 22.50 -23.98
N MET A 152 6.48 23.07 -24.92
CA MET A 152 6.24 24.41 -25.45
C MET A 152 4.96 24.51 -26.28
N SER A 153 4.72 23.55 -27.19
CA SER A 153 3.53 23.58 -28.05
C SER A 153 2.29 23.04 -27.38
N ASN A 154 2.42 22.17 -26.37
CA ASN A 154 1.27 21.44 -25.83
C ASN A 154 0.74 22.03 -24.51
N TYR A 155 1.63 22.53 -23.65
CA TYR A 155 1.25 22.91 -22.29
C TYR A 155 1.53 24.39 -22.02
N PHE A 156 2.67 24.89 -22.49
CA PHE A 156 3.07 26.27 -22.34
C PHE A 156 2.49 27.23 -23.39
N GLN A 157 1.46 26.82 -24.14
CA GLN A 157 0.86 27.64 -25.19
C GLN A 157 0.07 28.83 -24.62
N GLY A 158 0.54 30.05 -24.90
CA GLY A 158 -0.10 31.29 -24.47
C GLY A 158 -0.09 31.48 -22.96
N SER A 159 -0.63 32.60 -22.49
CA SER A 159 -0.59 32.95 -21.05
C SER A 159 -1.41 32.00 -20.18
N THR A 160 -2.57 31.53 -20.65
CA THR A 160 -3.41 30.61 -19.88
C THR A 160 -2.76 29.24 -19.74
N GLY A 161 -2.28 28.66 -20.84
CA GLY A 161 -1.56 27.37 -20.81
C GLY A 161 -0.36 27.46 -19.88
N ALA A 162 0.52 28.45 -20.09
CA ALA A 162 1.69 28.64 -19.25
C ALA A 162 1.33 28.81 -17.75
N GLY A 163 0.34 29.64 -17.42
CA GLY A 163 -0.04 29.87 -16.04
C GLY A 163 -0.65 28.63 -15.35
N VAL A 164 -1.43 27.82 -16.07
CA VAL A 164 -1.96 26.55 -15.53
C VAL A 164 -0.82 25.54 -15.34
N THR A 165 0.02 25.34 -16.37
CA THR A 165 1.15 24.41 -16.31
C THR A 165 2.12 24.75 -15.20
N LEU A 166 2.52 26.03 -15.07
CA LEU A 166 3.38 26.47 -13.97
C LEU A 166 2.72 26.25 -12.61
N THR A 167 1.42 26.52 -12.47
CA THR A 167 0.74 26.27 -11.18
C THR A 167 0.76 24.79 -10.80
N ILE A 168 0.48 23.90 -11.75
CA ILE A 168 0.53 22.45 -11.52
C ILE A 168 1.93 22.05 -11.05
N LEU A 169 2.98 22.47 -11.76
CA LEU A 169 4.36 22.12 -11.44
C LEU A 169 4.79 22.73 -10.10
N GLU A 170 4.61 24.03 -9.93
CA GLU A 170 5.11 24.78 -8.77
C GLU A 170 4.42 24.37 -7.48
N GLU A 171 3.08 24.39 -7.45
CA GLU A 171 2.34 24.12 -6.21
C GLU A 171 2.44 22.65 -5.80
N SER A 172 2.44 21.74 -6.78
CA SER A 172 2.56 20.30 -6.50
C SER A 172 3.99 19.87 -6.17
N LEU A 173 5.03 20.48 -6.75
CA LEU A 173 6.40 20.09 -6.40
C LEU A 173 6.88 20.78 -5.11
N LEU A 174 6.44 22.01 -4.84
CA LEU A 174 6.81 22.72 -3.59
C LEU A 174 6.02 22.27 -2.37
N GLN A 175 4.84 21.69 -2.57
CA GLN A 175 3.99 21.20 -1.47
C GLN A 175 3.79 22.28 -0.39
N ARG A 176 3.50 23.52 -0.79
CA ARG A 176 3.49 24.70 0.09
C ARG A 176 2.62 24.52 1.35
N LYS A 177 1.52 23.78 1.23
CA LYS A 177 0.57 23.53 2.33
C LYS A 177 0.88 22.28 3.17
N SER A 178 1.83 21.44 2.75
CA SER A 178 2.20 20.22 3.49
C SER A 178 2.81 20.56 4.85
N ASN A 179 2.60 19.72 5.86
CA ASN A 179 3.26 19.87 7.16
C ASN A 179 4.48 18.95 7.31
N TYR A 180 4.81 18.16 6.29
CA TYR A 180 5.94 17.25 6.30
C TYR A 180 7.25 17.98 5.97
N PRO A 181 8.40 17.49 6.48
CA PRO A 181 9.71 17.95 6.05
C PRO A 181 9.83 17.85 4.53
N TRP A 182 10.27 18.94 3.89
CA TRP A 182 10.34 19.04 2.43
C TRP A 182 11.47 19.99 2.02
N ILE A 183 11.74 20.07 0.72
CA ILE A 183 12.64 21.07 0.14
C ILE A 183 12.14 22.50 0.37
N ASP A 184 13.09 23.43 0.38
CA ASP A 184 12.83 24.87 0.54
C ASP A 184 12.51 25.57 -0.77
N GLY A 185 12.86 24.95 -1.91
CA GLY A 185 12.61 25.55 -3.21
C GLY A 185 12.89 24.61 -4.38
N ILE A 186 12.39 24.98 -5.55
CA ILE A 186 12.65 24.32 -6.82
C ILE A 186 13.22 25.30 -7.84
N GLU A 187 14.01 24.79 -8.76
CA GLU A 187 14.43 25.46 -9.97
C GLU A 187 13.94 24.62 -11.15
N LEU A 188 12.96 25.13 -11.91
CA LEU A 188 12.50 24.49 -13.12
C LEU A 188 13.44 24.86 -14.27
N VAL A 189 13.87 23.89 -15.06
CA VAL A 189 14.65 24.07 -16.31
C VAL A 189 14.01 23.25 -17.43
N TYR A 190 14.30 23.62 -18.67
CA TYR A 190 13.74 22.97 -19.86
C TYR A 190 14.85 22.40 -20.73
N ASN A 191 14.81 21.10 -20.99
CA ASN A 191 15.87 20.34 -21.67
C ASN A 191 17.28 20.64 -21.10
N GLY A 192 17.37 20.87 -19.79
CA GLY A 192 18.61 21.19 -19.07
C GLY A 192 19.05 22.66 -19.10
N GLU A 193 18.28 23.55 -19.73
CA GLU A 193 18.61 24.97 -19.86
C GLU A 193 17.55 25.88 -19.23
N THR A 194 17.95 27.10 -18.88
CA THR A 194 17.01 28.16 -18.49
C THR A 194 16.21 28.61 -19.71
N LEU A 195 14.96 29.01 -19.52
CA LEU A 195 14.07 29.43 -20.61
C LEU A 195 13.42 30.77 -20.28
N SER A 196 13.49 31.73 -21.19
CA SER A 196 12.76 32.99 -21.06
C SER A 196 11.99 33.29 -22.35
N SER A 197 10.69 33.54 -22.23
CA SER A 197 9.79 33.87 -23.32
C SER A 197 8.72 34.87 -22.86
N SER A 198 7.80 35.25 -23.74
CA SER A 198 6.76 36.25 -23.44
C SER A 198 5.81 35.87 -22.28
N HIS A 199 5.73 34.59 -21.91
CA HIS A 199 4.78 34.10 -20.90
C HIS A 199 5.40 33.16 -19.87
N ILE A 200 6.69 32.86 -19.99
CA ILE A 200 7.35 31.80 -19.21
C ILE A 200 8.77 32.25 -18.87
N GLU A 201 9.15 32.05 -17.62
CA GLU A 201 10.50 32.25 -17.13
C GLU A 201 10.89 31.06 -16.25
N LEU A 202 11.78 30.21 -16.76
CA LEU A 202 12.36 29.04 -16.08
C LEU A 202 13.85 29.30 -15.82
N GLY A 203 14.36 28.72 -14.73
CA GLY A 203 15.73 28.92 -14.24
C GLY A 203 15.83 29.82 -13.02
N ASN A 204 14.70 30.37 -12.56
CA ASN A 204 14.65 31.06 -11.26
C ASN A 204 14.35 30.06 -10.15
N ILE A 205 14.99 30.24 -9.00
CA ILE A 205 14.66 29.48 -7.80
C ILE A 205 13.35 30.02 -7.23
N LEU A 206 12.33 29.18 -7.22
CA LEU A 206 11.07 29.43 -6.55
C LEU A 206 11.12 28.79 -5.17
N TYR A 207 11.00 29.60 -4.13
CA TYR A 207 10.96 29.12 -2.75
C TYR A 207 9.55 28.73 -2.34
N ARG A 208 9.47 27.74 -1.45
CA ARG A 208 8.27 27.29 -0.75
C ARG A 208 7.70 28.39 0.14
#